data_AF-A0A1F3SKK7-F1
#
_entry.id   AF-A0A1F3SKK7-F1
#
_cell.length_a   1.000
_cell.length_b   1.000
_cell.length_c   1.000
_cell.angle_alpha   90.00
_cell.angle_beta   90.00
_cell.angle_gamma   90.00
#
_symmetry.space_group_name_H-M   'P 1'
#
loop_
_entity.id
_entity.type
_entity.pdbx_description
1 polymer ?
#
loop_
_entity_poly.entity_id
_entity_poly.type
_entity_poly.pdbx_seq_one_letter_code
_entity_poly.pdbx_strand_id
1 'polypeptide(L)'
;MEFMRSPFLGLFITCLFCVIGARALAQAPGASQGESTFEYTKRMYREVEGLKNIAPEVFARDVDRFREQMERYVFHKKRVCNGEFSTFALAPNEAIIDTVDAGPHMQRKLNPEEKKLCFKELKAFQVTYINNLFTSRRRYLEYLHELRTRELDQAREEALNSIKRSFAWP
;
A
#
# COMPACT_ATOMS: atom_id res chain seq x y z
N MET A 1 -3.28 -58.20 43.83
CA MET A 1 -4.35 -58.85 43.06
C MET A 1 -4.04 -58.68 41.58
N GLU A 2 -4.15 -59.79 40.90
CA GLU A 2 -3.91 -60.05 39.48
C GLU A 2 -4.97 -59.43 38.56
N PHE A 3 -4.64 -59.34 37.25
CA PHE A 3 -5.55 -59.36 36.07
C PHE A 3 -6.40 -58.08 35.80
N MET A 4 -6.65 -57.55 34.59
CA MET A 4 -6.57 -57.93 33.16
C MET A 4 -6.30 -56.64 32.32
N ARG A 5 -5.52 -56.62 31.23
CA ARG A 5 -5.89 -56.91 29.82
C ARG A 5 -7.21 -56.23 29.35
N SER A 6 -7.15 -55.07 28.67
CA SER A 6 -7.19 -54.88 27.20
C SER A 6 -8.62 -54.61 26.64
N PRO A 7 -8.87 -54.42 25.32
CA PRO A 7 -8.95 -53.12 24.63
C PRO A 7 -10.28 -52.90 23.86
N PHE A 8 -10.63 -51.64 23.54
CA PHE A 8 -11.57 -51.28 22.46
C PHE A 8 -11.00 -50.03 21.79
N LEU A 9 -10.44 -50.09 20.57
CA LEU A 9 -11.17 -49.95 19.29
C LEU A 9 -12.30 -48.91 19.41
N GLY A 10 -12.32 -47.80 18.69
CA GLY A 10 -11.63 -47.41 17.47
C GLY A 10 -12.49 -46.35 16.78
N LEU A 11 -11.90 -45.64 15.82
CA LEU A 11 -12.56 -44.83 14.78
C LEU A 11 -13.53 -43.73 15.24
N PHE A 12 -13.06 -42.47 15.25
CA PHE A 12 -13.80 -41.32 14.70
C PHE A 12 -12.84 -40.11 14.64
N ILE A 13 -11.77 -40.24 13.87
CA ILE A 13 -10.93 -39.10 13.47
C ILE A 13 -10.79 -39.19 11.97
N THR A 14 -11.65 -38.48 11.25
CA THR A 14 -11.45 -37.88 9.92
C THR A 14 -12.80 -37.37 9.41
N CYS A 15 -12.77 -36.33 8.57
CA CYS A 15 -13.91 -35.66 7.91
C CYS A 15 -14.63 -34.55 8.68
N LEU A 16 -13.90 -33.47 9.03
CA LEU A 16 -14.51 -32.15 9.11
C LEU A 16 -13.56 -31.01 8.68
N PHE A 17 -12.86 -31.18 7.55
CA PHE A 17 -11.98 -30.13 6.97
C PHE A 17 -12.12 -29.96 5.44
N CYS A 18 -13.29 -30.23 4.86
CA CYS A 18 -13.50 -30.13 3.41
C CYS A 18 -14.59 -29.16 2.93
N VAL A 19 -15.03 -28.17 3.72
CA VAL A 19 -16.02 -27.19 3.21
C VAL A 19 -15.76 -25.77 3.70
N ILE A 20 -14.69 -25.13 3.25
CA ILE A 20 -14.66 -23.67 3.03
C ILE A 20 -13.75 -23.37 1.81
N GLY A 21 -14.08 -23.98 0.68
CA GLY A 21 -13.46 -23.70 -0.62
C GLY A 21 -14.37 -22.84 -1.50
N ALA A 22 -14.77 -21.66 -1.01
CA ALA A 22 -15.49 -20.67 -1.81
C ALA A 22 -15.40 -19.29 -1.14
N ARG A 23 -14.23 -18.65 -1.21
CA ARG A 23 -14.18 -17.19 -1.11
C ARG A 23 -14.05 -16.60 -2.49
N ALA A 24 -15.18 -16.03 -2.91
CA ALA A 24 -15.38 -15.14 -4.02
C ALA A 24 -14.12 -14.33 -4.39
N LEU A 25 -13.79 -14.36 -5.68
CA LEU A 25 -13.12 -13.26 -6.35
C LEU A 25 -13.98 -11.99 -6.13
N ALA A 26 -13.67 -11.28 -5.05
CA ALA A 26 -14.16 -9.94 -4.84
C ALA A 26 -13.63 -9.07 -5.99
N GLN A 27 -14.57 -8.56 -6.79
CA GLN A 27 -14.36 -7.45 -7.70
C GLN A 27 -13.51 -6.39 -7.03
N ALA A 28 -12.41 -6.00 -7.66
CA ALA A 28 -11.67 -4.81 -7.29
C ALA A 28 -12.52 -3.58 -7.65
N PRO A 29 -13.11 -2.83 -6.70
CA PRO A 29 -13.74 -1.56 -7.00
C PRO A 29 -12.65 -0.51 -6.81
N GLY A 30 -11.86 -0.29 -7.86
CA GLY A 30 -10.60 0.44 -7.77
C GLY A 30 -10.42 1.53 -8.81
N ALA A 31 -11.50 2.06 -9.39
CA ALA A 31 -11.46 3.29 -10.16
C ALA A 31 -12.73 4.08 -9.83
N SER A 32 -12.57 5.22 -9.16
CA SER A 32 -13.62 6.22 -9.01
C SER A 32 -14.14 6.56 -10.40
N GLN A 33 -15.40 6.21 -10.68
CA GLN A 33 -16.07 6.52 -11.95
C GLN A 33 -16.08 8.05 -12.13
N GLY A 34 -15.35 8.56 -13.12
CA GLY A 34 -15.42 9.95 -13.57
C GLY A 34 -14.10 10.74 -13.63
N GLU A 35 -13.00 10.23 -13.08
CA GLU A 35 -11.73 10.98 -13.07
C GLU A 35 -10.86 10.67 -14.29
N SER A 36 -10.33 11.71 -14.94
CA SER A 36 -9.44 11.54 -16.09
C SER A 36 -8.12 10.87 -15.68
N THR A 37 -7.52 10.07 -16.56
CA THR A 37 -6.22 9.41 -16.30
C THR A 37 -5.11 10.40 -15.92
N PHE A 38 -5.21 11.63 -16.44
CA PHE A 38 -4.31 12.73 -16.13
C PHE A 38 -4.48 13.21 -14.69
N GLU A 39 -5.71 13.51 -14.25
CA GLU A 39 -6.00 13.95 -12.88
C GLU A 39 -5.64 12.85 -11.87
N TYR A 40 -5.92 11.58 -12.20
CA TYR A 40 -5.48 10.45 -11.38
C TYR A 40 -3.97 10.43 -11.18
N THR A 41 -3.20 10.60 -12.25
CA THR A 41 -1.73 10.64 -12.20
C THR A 41 -1.25 11.78 -11.31
N LYS A 42 -1.78 12.99 -11.54
CA LYS A 42 -1.42 14.19 -10.80
C LYS A 42 -1.72 14.06 -9.31
N ARG A 43 -2.87 13.48 -8.95
CA ARG A 43 -3.20 13.16 -7.55
C ARG A 43 -2.15 12.25 -6.93
N MET A 44 -1.79 11.15 -7.60
CA MET A 44 -0.83 10.20 -7.02
C MET A 44 0.55 10.81 -6.78
N TYR A 45 1.03 11.71 -7.65
CA TYR A 45 2.25 12.47 -7.40
C TYR A 45 2.14 13.38 -6.17
N ARG A 46 0.99 14.04 -5.96
CA ARG A 46 0.74 14.85 -4.76
C ARG A 46 0.73 14.00 -3.50
N GLU A 47 0.12 12.82 -3.53
CA GLU A 47 0.11 11.89 -2.40
C GLU A 47 1.52 11.43 -2.03
N VAL A 48 2.35 11.07 -3.02
CA VAL A 48 3.75 10.70 -2.80
C VAL A 48 4.55 11.85 -2.19
N GLU A 49 4.35 13.07 -2.67
CA GLU A 49 5.00 14.26 -2.09
C GLU A 49 4.50 14.58 -0.68
N GLY A 50 3.23 14.33 -0.41
CA GLY A 50 2.61 14.52 0.91
C GLY A 50 3.12 13.52 1.94
N LEU A 51 3.53 12.31 1.51
CA LEU A 51 4.04 11.25 2.38
C LEU A 51 5.16 11.74 3.29
N LYS A 52 6.09 12.53 2.75
CA LYS A 52 7.25 13.07 3.51
C LYS A 52 6.86 13.97 4.68
N ASN A 53 5.61 14.43 4.76
CA ASN A 53 5.12 15.39 5.74
C ASN A 53 4.03 14.80 6.65
N ILE A 54 3.81 13.47 6.61
CA ILE A 54 2.88 12.82 7.53
C ILE A 54 3.38 12.98 8.96
N ALA A 55 2.44 13.35 9.85
CA ALA A 55 2.73 13.48 11.26
C ALA A 55 3.09 12.10 11.86
N PRO A 56 4.16 11.99 12.69
CA PRO A 56 4.62 10.72 13.24
C PRO A 56 3.51 9.91 13.93
N GLU A 57 2.61 10.57 14.65
CA GLU A 57 1.55 9.98 15.46
C GLU A 57 0.56 9.15 14.64
N VAL A 58 0.34 9.54 13.39
CA VAL A 58 -0.63 8.90 12.48
C VAL A 58 0.02 7.94 11.50
N PHE A 59 1.35 7.91 11.44
CA PHE A 59 2.10 7.12 10.45
C PHE A 59 1.70 5.64 10.47
N ALA A 60 1.64 5.02 11.65
CA ALA A 60 1.33 3.59 11.78
C ALA A 60 -0.06 3.21 11.26
N ARG A 61 -1.04 4.12 11.37
CA ARG A 61 -2.40 3.87 10.89
C ARG A 61 -2.51 4.02 9.38
N ASP A 62 -1.82 5.00 8.82
CA ASP A 62 -2.05 5.44 7.45
C ASP A 62 -1.10 4.74 6.44
N VAL A 63 0.03 4.19 6.89
CA VAL A 63 1.06 3.61 6.01
C VAL A 63 0.55 2.46 5.14
N ASP A 64 -0.31 1.59 5.66
CA ASP A 64 -0.86 0.46 4.90
C ASP A 64 -1.82 0.94 3.81
N ARG A 65 -2.64 1.95 4.12
CA ARG A 65 -3.51 2.61 3.13
C ARG A 65 -2.68 3.22 2.00
N PHE A 66 -1.61 3.93 2.33
CA PHE A 66 -0.71 4.51 1.31
C PHE A 66 -0.05 3.43 0.47
N ARG A 67 0.47 2.37 1.11
CA ARG A 67 1.09 1.24 0.41
C ARG A 67 0.14 0.64 -0.63
N GLU A 68 -1.09 0.35 -0.22
CA GLU A 68 -2.08 -0.25 -1.10
C GLU A 68 -2.42 0.67 -2.29
N GLN A 69 -2.64 1.96 -2.05
CA GLN A 69 -2.90 2.93 -3.11
C GLN A 69 -1.73 3.01 -4.12
N MET A 70 -0.49 2.99 -3.63
CA MET A 70 0.71 3.03 -4.47
C MET A 70 0.89 1.75 -5.29
N GLU A 71 0.67 0.58 -4.69
CA GLU A 71 0.73 -0.71 -5.41
C GLU A 71 -0.30 -0.76 -6.55
N ARG A 72 -1.54 -0.32 -6.28
CA ARG A 72 -2.59 -0.23 -7.30
C ARG A 72 -2.19 0.73 -8.44
N TYR A 73 -1.65 1.90 -8.12
CA TYR A 73 -1.23 2.88 -9.14
C TYR A 73 -0.06 2.35 -9.98
N VAL A 74 0.97 1.80 -9.35
CA VAL A 74 2.13 1.22 -10.05
C VAL A 74 1.67 0.09 -10.96
N PHE A 75 0.78 -0.78 -10.50
CA PHE A 75 0.21 -1.86 -11.30
C PHE A 75 -0.54 -1.30 -12.51
N HIS A 76 -1.41 -0.31 -12.31
CA HIS A 76 -2.15 0.33 -13.39
C HIS A 76 -1.20 0.99 -14.40
N LYS A 77 -0.23 1.79 -13.94
CA LYS A 77 0.72 2.48 -14.82
C LYS A 77 1.64 1.54 -15.58
N LYS A 78 2.04 0.41 -14.99
CA LYS A 78 2.81 -0.62 -15.70
C LYS A 78 2.05 -1.15 -16.91
N ARG A 79 0.75 -1.40 -16.75
CA ARG A 79 -0.15 -1.84 -17.84
C ARG A 79 -0.33 -0.75 -18.91
N VAL A 80 -0.46 0.52 -18.49
CA VAL A 80 -0.48 1.67 -19.41
C VAL A 80 0.82 1.74 -20.22
N CYS A 81 1.98 1.67 -19.57
CA CYS A 81 3.28 1.67 -20.28
C CYS A 81 3.46 0.45 -21.19
N ASN A 82 2.82 -0.68 -20.90
CA ASN A 82 2.81 -1.85 -21.78
C ASN A 82 1.89 -1.68 -23.00
N GLY A 83 1.07 -0.63 -23.05
CA GLY A 83 0.11 -0.41 -24.13
C GLY A 83 -1.19 -1.20 -23.98
N GLU A 84 -1.49 -1.71 -22.77
CA GLU A 84 -2.76 -2.40 -22.50
C GLU A 84 -3.96 -1.45 -22.39
N PHE A 85 -3.69 -0.15 -22.20
CA PHE A 85 -4.68 0.91 -22.19
C PHE A 85 -4.27 1.97 -23.21
N SER A 86 -5.13 2.23 -24.19
CA SER A 86 -4.87 3.25 -25.23
C SER A 86 -4.84 4.63 -24.61
N THR A 87 -3.79 5.40 -24.87
CA THR A 87 -3.77 6.83 -24.54
C THR A 87 -4.42 7.58 -25.70
N PHE A 88 -5.31 8.53 -25.37
CA PHE A 88 -5.87 9.45 -26.35
C PHE A 88 -4.78 10.47 -26.69
N ALA A 89 -4.06 10.26 -27.79
CA ALA A 89 -3.11 11.24 -28.27
C ALA A 89 -3.90 12.43 -28.82
N LEU A 90 -3.91 13.55 -28.10
CA LEU A 90 -4.31 14.84 -28.69
C LEU A 90 -3.23 15.20 -29.71
N ALA A 91 -3.47 14.89 -30.98
CA ALA A 91 -2.60 15.33 -32.07
C ALA A 91 -2.68 16.87 -32.14
N PRO A 92 -1.55 17.59 -32.07
CA PRO A 92 -1.53 19.00 -32.40
C PRO A 92 -1.56 19.13 -33.93
N ASN A 93 -2.73 19.48 -34.43
CA ASN A 93 -3.05 20.12 -35.72
C ASN A 93 -2.18 19.75 -36.96
N GLU A 94 -2.84 19.05 -37.89
CA GLU A 94 -2.77 19.22 -39.36
C GLU A 94 -1.41 19.05 -40.06
N ALA A 95 -1.19 17.86 -40.63
CA ALA A 95 -1.02 17.67 -42.08
C ALA A 95 -0.60 16.21 -42.43
N ILE A 96 -1.48 15.50 -43.16
CA ILE A 96 -1.18 14.44 -44.15
C ILE A 96 -0.63 13.13 -43.53
N ILE A 97 -1.34 12.01 -43.55
CA ILE A 97 -1.69 11.23 -44.74
C ILE A 97 -3.13 10.74 -44.65
N ASP A 98 -3.98 11.31 -45.52
CA ASP A 98 -5.14 10.62 -46.07
C ASP A 98 -4.64 9.37 -46.80
N THR A 99 -4.89 8.20 -46.23
CA THR A 99 -5.31 7.02 -46.99
C THR A 99 -5.83 5.96 -46.02
N VAL A 100 -7.15 5.78 -46.10
CA VAL A 100 -7.91 4.53 -45.91
C VAL A 100 -8.14 4.10 -44.45
N ASP A 101 -9.41 4.16 -44.06
CA ASP A 101 -10.07 3.53 -42.91
C ASP A 101 -9.82 4.10 -41.50
N ALA A 102 -10.06 5.40 -41.31
CA ALA A 102 -10.24 5.99 -39.99
C ALA A 102 -11.64 5.66 -39.42
N GLY A 103 -11.80 4.45 -38.88
CA GLY A 103 -12.92 4.11 -37.99
C GLY A 103 -12.85 4.88 -36.65
N PRO A 104 -13.95 4.98 -35.90
CA PRO A 104 -13.96 5.65 -34.61
C PRO A 104 -13.12 4.81 -33.62
N HIS A 105 -12.11 5.45 -33.00
CA HIS A 105 -11.17 4.87 -32.02
C HIS A 105 -9.99 4.07 -32.60
N MET A 106 -9.10 4.73 -33.34
CA MET A 106 -7.78 4.16 -33.61
C MET A 106 -6.93 4.17 -32.34
N GLN A 107 -6.88 3.03 -31.66
CA GLN A 107 -6.09 2.79 -30.47
C GLN A 107 -4.60 2.78 -30.84
N ARG A 108 -3.88 3.89 -30.62
CA ARG A 108 -2.44 3.96 -30.87
C ARG A 108 -1.67 3.34 -29.70
N LYS A 109 -0.95 2.25 -29.99
CA LYS A 109 0.04 1.67 -29.06
C LYS A 109 1.25 2.60 -28.94
N LEU A 110 1.84 2.66 -27.76
CA LEU A 110 3.07 3.43 -27.50
C LEU A 110 4.22 2.89 -28.36
N ASN A 111 4.95 3.79 -29.02
CA ASN A 111 6.20 3.49 -29.71
C ASN A 111 7.29 3.09 -28.67
N PRO A 112 8.39 2.37 -29.03
CA PRO A 112 9.40 1.96 -28.07
C PRO A 112 10.02 3.10 -27.26
N GLU A 113 10.20 4.27 -27.85
CA GLU A 113 10.72 5.45 -27.13
C GLU A 113 9.71 6.02 -26.12
N GLU A 114 8.42 6.08 -26.48
CA GLU A 114 7.33 6.51 -25.57
C GLU A 114 7.19 5.52 -24.41
N LYS A 115 7.30 4.22 -24.70
CA LYS A 115 7.30 3.14 -23.70
C LYS A 115 8.49 3.27 -22.74
N LYS A 116 9.69 3.51 -23.27
CA LYS A 116 10.91 3.72 -22.48
C LYS A 116 10.79 4.94 -21.57
N LEU A 117 10.24 6.04 -22.08
CA LEU A 117 9.97 7.25 -21.28
C LEU A 117 8.97 6.98 -20.16
N CYS A 118 7.85 6.31 -20.46
CA CYS A 118 6.83 5.93 -19.48
C CYS A 118 7.41 5.09 -18.33
N PHE A 119 8.26 4.09 -18.64
CA PHE A 119 8.92 3.30 -17.61
C PHE A 119 9.96 4.08 -16.80
N LYS A 120 10.66 5.04 -17.43
CA LYS A 120 11.60 5.92 -16.73
C LYS A 120 10.87 6.80 -15.71
N GLU A 121 9.73 7.36 -16.09
CA GLU A 121 8.87 8.14 -15.19
C GLU A 121 8.32 7.29 -14.05
N LEU A 122 7.81 6.09 -14.36
CA LEU A 122 7.31 5.17 -13.34
C LEU A 122 8.40 4.77 -12.34
N LYS A 123 9.63 4.53 -12.82
CA LYS A 123 10.78 4.26 -11.96
C LYS A 123 11.11 5.46 -11.07
N ALA A 124 11.13 6.67 -11.62
CA ALA A 124 11.37 7.89 -10.85
C ALA A 124 10.30 8.07 -9.75
N PHE A 125 9.03 7.87 -10.09
CA PHE A 125 7.92 7.89 -9.13
C PHE A 125 8.13 6.90 -7.98
N GLN A 126 8.50 5.65 -8.29
CA GLN A 126 8.76 4.62 -7.27
C GLN A 126 9.94 4.98 -6.36
N VAL A 127 11.01 5.54 -6.92
CA VAL A 127 12.17 6.01 -6.14
C VAL A 127 11.75 7.11 -5.17
N THR A 128 10.99 8.11 -5.64
CA THR A 128 10.46 9.19 -4.78
C THR A 128 9.57 8.64 -3.67
N TYR A 129 8.65 7.72 -4.00
CA TYR A 129 7.80 7.06 -3.02
C TYR A 129 8.62 6.36 -1.93
N ILE A 130 9.61 5.54 -2.31
CA ILE A 130 10.46 4.82 -1.36
C ILE A 130 11.22 5.81 -0.45
N ASN A 131 11.83 6.84 -1.03
CA ASN A 131 12.58 7.83 -0.24
C ASN A 131 11.68 8.57 0.76
N ASN A 132 10.48 8.99 0.33
CA ASN A 132 9.53 9.70 1.19
C ASN A 132 8.97 8.77 2.28
N LEU A 133 8.72 7.50 1.96
CA LEU A 133 8.27 6.49 2.92
C LEU A 133 9.32 6.28 4.02
N PHE A 134 10.59 6.09 3.64
CA PHE A 134 11.68 5.86 4.59
C PHE A 134 11.96 7.10 5.44
N THR A 135 11.86 8.30 4.86
CA THR A 135 11.97 9.57 5.61
C THR A 135 10.91 9.65 6.70
N SER A 136 9.66 9.34 6.35
CA SER A 136 8.52 9.40 7.28
C SER A 136 8.60 8.32 8.36
N ARG A 137 9.03 7.11 7.96
CA ARG A 137 9.28 6.01 8.89
C ARG A 137 10.37 6.36 9.90
N ARG A 138 11.45 7.02 9.48
CA ARG A 138 12.51 7.47 10.39
C ARG A 138 11.95 8.43 11.44
N ARG A 139 11.20 9.45 11.03
CA ARG A 139 10.55 10.40 11.94
C ARG A 139 9.60 9.71 12.92
N TYR A 140 8.86 8.71 12.46
CA TYR A 140 8.02 7.89 13.34
C TYR A 140 8.83 7.14 14.40
N LEU A 141 9.96 6.55 14.03
CA LEU A 141 10.84 5.86 14.98
C LEU A 141 11.48 6.82 15.98
N GLU A 142 11.90 8.00 15.54
CA GLU A 142 12.41 9.08 16.40
C GLU A 142 11.34 9.49 17.42
N TYR A 143 10.12 9.76 16.95
CA TYR A 143 8.97 10.07 17.82
C TYR A 143 8.68 8.97 18.86
N LEU A 144 8.65 7.70 18.43
CA LEU A 144 8.44 6.58 19.34
C LEU A 144 9.55 6.50 20.40
N HIS A 145 10.80 6.73 20.01
CA HIS A 145 11.92 6.69 20.93
C HIS A 145 11.82 7.80 21.99
N GLU A 146 11.49 9.02 21.58
CA GLU A 146 11.27 10.14 22.51
C GLU A 146 10.11 9.86 23.47
N LEU A 147 8.99 9.34 22.96
CA LEU A 147 7.83 8.99 23.77
C LEU A 147 8.19 7.93 24.81
N ARG A 148 8.85 6.85 24.40
CA ARG A 148 9.27 5.75 25.30
C ARG A 148 10.23 6.21 26.38
N THR A 149 11.17 7.07 26.03
CA THR A 149 12.13 7.61 27.01
C THR A 149 11.41 8.46 28.06
N ARG A 150 10.45 9.29 27.63
CA ARG A 150 9.62 10.09 28.54
C ARG A 150 8.76 9.22 29.46
N GLU A 151 8.10 8.20 28.91
CA GLU A 151 7.30 7.24 29.69
C GLU A 151 8.16 6.53 30.75
N LEU A 152 9.40 6.19 30.41
CA LEU A 152 10.34 5.55 31.34
C LEU A 152 10.75 6.48 32.49
N ASP A 153 11.06 7.74 32.19
CA ASP A 153 11.39 8.73 33.22
C ASP A 153 10.20 8.99 34.16
N GLN A 154 8.98 9.09 33.60
CA GLN A 154 7.76 9.23 34.38
C GLN A 154 7.54 8.03 35.31
N ALA A 155 7.66 6.81 34.79
CA ALA A 155 7.53 5.59 35.60
C ALA A 155 8.57 5.53 36.73
N ARG A 156 9.81 5.97 36.48
CA ARG A 156 10.84 6.08 37.52
C ARG A 156 10.43 7.07 38.61
N GLU A 157 9.98 8.26 38.23
CA GLU A 157 9.57 9.29 39.19
C GLU A 157 8.37 8.85 40.02
N GLU A 158 7.38 8.21 39.39
CA GLU A 158 6.23 7.63 40.07
C GLU A 158 6.64 6.55 41.08
N ALA A 159 7.55 5.66 40.71
CA ALA A 159 8.08 4.63 41.61
C ALA A 159 8.81 5.25 42.81
N LEU A 160 9.69 6.23 42.58
CA LEU A 160 10.40 6.93 43.65
C LEU A 160 9.45 7.71 44.57
N ASN A 161 8.44 8.37 44.00
CA ASN A 161 7.45 9.12 44.77
C ASN A 161 6.56 8.19 45.60
N SER A 162 6.21 7.01 45.07
CA SER A 162 5.49 5.96 45.82
C SER A 162 6.27 5.51 47.04
N ILE A 163 7.58 5.27 46.89
CA ILE A 163 8.47 4.92 48.00
C ILE A 163 8.51 6.06 49.03
N LYS A 164 8.79 7.30 48.60
CA LYS A 164 8.86 8.46 49.51
C LYS A 164 7.59 8.66 50.32
N ARG A 165 6.41 8.51 49.69
CA ARG A 165 5.11 8.60 50.39
C ARG A 165 4.92 7.47 51.39
N SER A 166 5.40 6.27 51.08
CA SER A 166 5.29 5.10 51.96
C SER A 166 6.15 5.19 53.22
N PHE A 167 7.26 5.95 53.17
CA PHE A 167 8.16 6.17 54.30
C PHE A 167 8.04 7.56 54.94
N ALA A 168 7.08 8.37 54.52
CA ALA A 168 6.77 9.64 55.17
C ALA A 168 6.00 9.37 56.49
N TRP A 169 6.74 9.12 57.57
CA TRP A 169 6.19 9.09 58.93
C TRP A 169 5.85 10.53 59.40
N PRO A 170 4.74 10.75 60.13
CA PRO A 170 4.41 12.04 60.76
C PRO A 170 5.44 12.48 61.82
#